data_AF-A0A0G4HP46-F1
#
_entry.id   AF-A0A0G4HP46-F1
#
_cell.length_a   1.000
_cell.length_b   1.000
_cell.length_c   1.000
_cell.angle_alpha   90.00
_cell.angle_beta   90.00
_cell.angle_gamma   90.00
#
_symmetry.space_group_name_H-M   'P 1'
#
loop_
_entity.id
_entity.type
_entity.pdbx_description
1 polymer ?
#
loop_
_entity_poly.entity_id
_entity_poly.type
_entity_poly.pdbx_seq_one_letter_code
_entity_poly.pdbx_strand_id
1 'polypeptide(L)'
;MRRCSFQIYTDCTTAAAPDGSSGREWCWLEAQLQGKGAQDWNYCTPVIDYDAVRRRTREAFIEKAEVVKKLITKLNLESDRLEAEKKIFERVCGKEHEAVGEQIRKIEELVTTASRSLNQITKLGVKIDKIKDETSAVEGQISAAKTTGAADAENCSNLSGYKDEAIATGLLAKYYDTASFEGSRVEKNDLNVNLDLNAQDPVEGVNHAQYSVRYDGFIKAPVSGLFHFDVETSGGARLFVGHKPVLHVNMPAGSEAEAEGEKPIKMSAPTETSAPTASGSSSMVSGKFYPFRLEAFHTNHLSFYDSDHAYFRLYWSSEDIEKTVIPPEYFYTAIPEGGSLGFIQENNESHIQRSLREAIRATCDPKFEDCTSSSFDTVVSLTPKDAFPGLEFDNERSFGWEHPVESSLLVTEPWNDLNMASQQHELYGVEMPRGNAFQLAVPQAGSFHVAAVLGFPCGAKQDETRVMNLQVNGAELINNLQARCGRTYIVSSVSRLLDHSS
;
A
#
# COMPACT_ATOMS: atom_id res chain seq x y z
N MET A 1 30.43 106.82 48.87
CA MET A 1 30.57 107.71 47.69
C MET A 1 29.34 107.58 46.82
N ARG A 2 28.74 108.71 46.44
CA ARG A 2 27.64 108.76 45.47
C ARG A 2 28.23 108.55 44.07
N ARG A 3 27.43 108.04 43.14
CA ARG A 3 27.85 107.79 41.75
C ARG A 3 26.90 108.54 40.82
N CYS A 4 27.46 109.02 39.71
CA CYS A 4 26.66 109.53 38.60
C CYS A 4 25.70 108.42 38.12
N SER A 5 24.48 108.80 37.74
CA SER A 5 23.56 107.86 37.09
C SER A 5 24.20 107.44 35.77
N PHE A 6 24.41 106.12 35.59
CA PHE A 6 25.36 105.46 34.67
C PHE A 6 26.83 105.45 35.18
N GLN A 7 27.35 104.24 35.43
CA GLN A 7 28.68 103.93 35.99
C GLN A 7 29.81 104.63 35.18
N ILE A 8 31.00 105.05 35.65
CA ILE A 8 31.97 104.62 36.67
C ILE A 8 32.78 105.89 37.06
N TYR A 9 32.92 106.20 38.36
CA TYR A 9 33.69 107.31 38.99
C TYR A 9 33.48 108.77 38.52
N THR A 10 33.01 109.60 39.46
CA THR A 10 33.47 110.98 39.74
C THR A 10 32.67 111.53 40.94
N ASP A 11 33.26 112.45 41.71
CA ASP A 11 32.63 113.04 42.90
C ASP A 11 31.45 113.95 42.50
N CYS A 12 30.34 113.80 43.22
CA CYS A 12 29.16 114.63 43.05
C CYS A 12 29.41 116.03 43.62
N THR A 13 29.03 117.06 42.87
CA THR A 13 29.15 118.45 43.29
C THR A 13 27.78 119.10 43.47
N THR A 14 27.71 120.07 44.39
CA THR A 14 26.54 120.90 44.66
C THR A 14 26.57 122.25 43.96
N ALA A 15 27.63 122.52 43.16
CA ALA A 15 27.72 123.71 42.32
C ALA A 15 26.55 123.78 41.32
N ALA A 16 26.25 124.97 40.80
CA ALA A 16 25.27 125.12 39.73
C ALA A 16 25.62 124.20 38.55
N ALA A 17 24.65 123.43 38.08
CA ALA A 17 24.83 122.52 36.95
C ALA A 17 25.06 123.31 35.65
N PRO A 18 25.63 122.68 34.61
CA PRO A 18 25.89 123.36 33.33
C PRO A 18 24.64 123.91 32.63
N ASP A 19 23.44 123.46 33.03
CA ASP A 19 22.15 124.00 32.59
C ASP A 19 21.61 125.15 33.46
N GLY A 20 22.37 125.60 34.46
CA GLY A 20 21.99 126.65 35.40
C GLY A 20 21.12 126.19 36.57
N SER A 21 20.75 124.91 36.64
CA SER A 21 19.96 124.39 37.76
C SER A 21 20.80 124.24 39.04
N SER A 22 20.19 124.51 40.20
CA SER A 22 20.84 124.41 41.52
C SER A 22 19.96 123.65 42.51
N GLY A 23 20.57 122.98 43.49
CA GLY A 23 19.85 122.25 44.55
C GLY A 23 19.82 120.72 44.40
N ARG A 24 20.37 120.16 43.33
CA ARG A 24 20.55 118.72 43.16
C ARG A 24 21.98 118.41 42.76
N GLU A 25 22.59 117.46 43.47
CA GLU A 25 23.94 117.01 43.18
C GLU A 25 24.03 116.38 41.79
N TRP A 26 25.01 116.84 41.03
CA TRP A 26 25.31 116.37 39.69
C TRP A 26 26.79 116.04 39.59
N CYS A 27 27.15 115.33 38.54
CA CYS A 27 28.51 114.89 38.32
C CYS A 27 28.84 114.88 36.82
N TRP A 28 30.10 115.16 36.48
CA TRP A 28 30.58 115.23 35.10
C TRP A 28 30.90 113.83 34.58
N LEU A 29 30.51 113.55 33.33
CA LEU A 29 30.82 112.29 32.67
C LEU A 29 32.05 112.49 31.78
N GLU A 30 33.15 111.79 32.06
CA GLU A 30 34.37 111.88 31.26
C GLU A 30 34.13 111.28 29.85
N ALA A 31 34.12 112.15 28.83
CA ALA A 31 33.89 111.77 27.43
C ALA A 31 34.94 110.78 26.87
N GLN A 32 36.08 110.60 27.53
CA GLN A 32 37.16 109.70 27.12
C GLN A 32 36.77 108.21 27.19
N LEU A 33 35.75 107.84 27.97
CA LEU A 33 35.33 106.44 28.15
C LEU A 33 34.05 106.06 27.41
N GLN A 34 33.22 107.02 26.98
CA GLN A 34 31.91 106.73 26.34
C GLN A 34 31.71 107.37 24.95
N GLY A 35 32.72 108.08 24.42
CA GLY A 35 32.54 108.87 23.19
C GLY A 35 31.66 110.10 23.46
N LYS A 36 31.66 111.08 22.55
CA LYS A 36 30.83 112.29 22.70
C LYS A 36 29.34 111.92 22.71
N GLY A 37 28.77 111.80 23.90
CA GLY A 37 27.33 111.72 24.11
C GLY A 37 26.67 113.08 23.93
N ALA A 38 25.33 113.10 23.93
CA ALA A 38 24.56 114.34 23.81
C ALA A 38 24.65 115.25 25.06
N GLN A 39 25.10 114.71 26.20
CA GLN A 39 25.19 115.43 27.47
C GLN A 39 26.32 114.84 28.33
N ASP A 40 27.32 115.67 28.63
CA ASP A 40 28.55 115.25 29.34
C ASP A 40 28.43 115.36 30.88
N TRP A 41 27.22 115.35 31.43
CA TRP A 41 26.94 115.42 32.86
C TRP A 41 25.57 114.79 33.23
N ASN A 42 25.41 114.28 34.46
CA ASN A 42 24.11 113.75 34.93
C ASN A 42 23.94 113.91 36.46
N TYR A 43 22.72 113.68 36.96
CA TYR A 43 22.41 113.71 38.39
C TYR A 43 22.94 112.49 39.13
N CYS A 44 23.30 112.71 40.39
CA CYS A 44 23.80 111.65 41.26
C CYS A 44 22.69 110.72 41.76
N THR A 45 23.03 109.44 41.86
CA THR A 45 22.14 108.38 42.35
C THR A 45 22.19 108.34 43.88
N PRO A 46 21.05 108.13 44.59
CA PRO A 46 21.06 107.95 46.04
C PRO A 46 21.91 106.75 46.46
N VAL A 47 22.47 106.81 47.68
CA VAL A 47 23.29 105.73 48.24
C VAL A 47 22.40 104.52 48.52
N ILE A 48 22.74 103.36 47.93
CA ILE A 48 22.04 102.10 48.19
C ILE A 48 22.48 101.56 49.56
N ASP A 49 21.52 101.29 50.45
CA ASP A 49 21.76 100.59 51.72
C ASP A 49 21.85 99.07 51.47
N TYR A 50 23.08 98.60 51.26
CA TYR A 50 23.35 97.18 51.04
C TYR A 50 23.03 96.30 52.25
N ASP A 51 22.99 96.84 53.47
CA ASP A 51 22.70 96.06 54.67
C ASP A 51 21.19 95.82 54.84
N ALA A 52 20.37 96.81 54.49
CA ALA A 52 18.92 96.64 54.37
C ALA A 52 18.54 95.64 53.26
N VAL A 53 19.21 95.70 52.11
CA VAL A 53 19.02 94.74 51.00
C VAL A 53 19.40 93.33 51.46
N ARG A 54 20.59 93.14 52.03
CA ARG A 54 21.05 91.82 52.52
C ARG A 54 20.10 91.20 53.55
N ARG A 55 19.54 92.00 54.45
CA ARG A 55 18.60 91.53 55.48
C ARG A 55 17.30 91.00 54.87
N ARG A 56 16.66 91.79 53.99
CA ARG A 56 15.44 91.38 53.28
C ARG A 56 15.68 90.19 52.37
N THR A 57 16.82 90.16 51.69
CA THR A 57 17.21 89.02 50.85
C THR A 57 17.37 87.74 51.69
N ARG A 58 18.00 87.81 52.87
CA ARG A 58 18.13 86.66 53.79
C ARG A 58 16.76 86.16 54.28
N GLU A 59 15.87 87.06 54.67
CA GLU A 59 14.50 86.72 55.08
C GLU A 59 13.72 86.01 53.96
N ALA A 60 13.78 86.56 52.73
CA ALA A 60 13.16 85.94 51.56
C ALA A 60 13.76 84.56 51.22
N PHE A 61 15.08 84.38 51.38
CA PHE A 61 15.73 83.08 51.20
C PHE A 61 15.28 82.05 52.23
N ILE A 62 15.12 82.44 53.51
CA ILE A 62 14.62 81.55 54.57
C ILE A 62 13.18 81.12 54.26
N GLU A 63 12.32 82.05 53.88
CA GLU A 63 10.93 81.75 53.51
C GLU A 63 10.86 80.79 52.32
N LYS A 64 11.65 81.03 51.26
CA LYS A 64 11.70 80.14 50.09
C LYS A 64 12.31 78.77 50.43
N ALA A 65 13.30 78.70 51.31
CA ALA A 65 13.87 77.43 51.76
C ALA A 65 12.82 76.55 52.45
N GLU A 66 11.93 77.13 53.26
CA GLU A 66 10.83 76.39 53.89
C GLU A 66 9.79 75.88 52.87
N VAL A 67 9.49 76.67 51.84
CA VAL A 67 8.62 76.22 50.74
C VAL A 67 9.26 75.05 49.98
N VAL A 68 10.56 75.14 49.67
CA VAL A 68 11.30 74.08 48.98
C VAL A 68 11.35 72.80 49.83
N LYS A 69 11.56 72.90 51.14
CA LYS A 69 11.49 71.74 52.03
C LYS A 69 10.15 71.02 51.95
N LYS A 70 9.03 71.76 51.97
CA LYS A 70 7.68 71.19 51.83
C LYS A 70 7.44 70.52 50.48
N LEU A 71 8.02 71.07 49.41
CA LEU A 71 7.94 70.46 48.08
C LEU A 71 8.75 69.17 48.02
N ILE A 72 9.94 69.13 48.60
CA ILE A 72 10.78 67.92 48.66
C ILE A 72 10.06 66.82 49.44
N THR A 73 9.45 67.13 50.59
CA THR A 73 8.72 66.11 51.36
C THR A 73 7.52 65.56 50.59
N LYS A 74 6.79 66.41 49.87
CA LYS A 74 5.68 65.97 49.02
C LYS A 74 6.17 65.12 47.84
N LEU A 75 7.27 65.50 47.21
CA LEU A 75 7.84 64.75 46.09
C LEU A 75 8.33 63.36 46.54
N ASN A 76 8.98 63.28 47.70
CA ASN A 76 9.42 62.00 48.27
C ASN A 76 8.21 61.11 48.58
N LEU A 77 7.14 61.66 49.15
CA LEU A 77 5.91 60.89 49.40
C LEU A 77 5.30 60.32 48.11
N GLU A 78 5.24 61.11 47.05
CA GLU A 78 4.72 60.62 45.75
C GLU A 78 5.68 59.61 45.11
N SER A 79 7.00 59.79 45.26
CA SER A 79 8.00 58.82 44.81
C SER A 79 7.81 57.48 45.52
N ASP A 80 7.68 57.49 46.85
CA ASP A 80 7.47 56.28 47.66
C ASP A 80 6.15 55.58 47.27
N ARG A 81 5.10 56.35 46.99
CA ARG A 81 3.82 55.82 46.52
C ARG A 81 3.96 55.13 45.16
N LEU A 82 4.62 55.77 44.20
CA LEU A 82 4.86 55.19 42.87
C LEU A 82 5.71 53.93 42.96
N GLU A 83 6.72 53.90 43.83
CA GLU A 83 7.56 52.72 44.06
C GLU A 83 6.73 51.55 44.62
N ALA A 84 5.82 51.84 45.56
CA ALA A 84 4.91 50.86 46.13
C ALA A 84 3.90 50.33 45.09
N GLU A 85 3.30 51.21 44.28
CA GLU A 85 2.39 50.83 43.19
C GLU A 85 3.11 49.96 42.14
N LYS A 86 4.34 50.33 41.75
CA LYS A 86 5.20 49.53 40.86
C LYS A 86 5.48 48.13 41.42
N LYS A 87 5.80 48.01 42.71
CA LYS A 87 6.05 46.72 43.36
C LYS A 87 4.80 45.82 43.39
N ILE A 88 3.61 46.41 43.47
CA ILE A 88 2.35 45.67 43.35
C ILE A 88 2.14 45.22 41.90
N PHE A 89 2.36 46.12 40.94
CA PHE A 89 2.27 45.80 39.51
C PHE A 89 3.21 44.65 39.12
N GLU A 90 4.48 44.67 39.54
CA GLU A 90 5.44 43.59 39.30
C GLU A 90 4.99 42.26 39.91
N ARG A 91 4.35 42.28 41.10
CA ARG A 91 3.87 41.07 41.77
C ARG A 91 2.67 40.44 41.06
N VAL A 92 1.74 41.27 40.59
CA VAL A 92 0.47 40.81 39.98
C VAL A 92 0.69 40.46 38.51
N CYS A 93 1.36 41.34 37.76
CA CYS A 93 1.49 41.21 36.31
C CYS A 93 2.81 40.55 35.86
N GLY A 94 3.86 40.49 36.71
CA GLY A 94 5.18 39.97 36.31
C GLY A 94 5.22 38.46 36.06
N LYS A 95 4.58 37.66 36.91
CA LYS A 95 4.63 36.19 36.81
C LYS A 95 3.81 35.63 35.63
N GLU A 96 2.64 36.22 35.36
CA GLU A 96 1.81 35.80 34.23
C GLU A 96 2.45 36.17 32.90
N HIS A 97 3.12 37.31 32.82
CA HIS A 97 3.81 37.75 31.60
C HIS A 97 5.07 36.92 31.30
N GLU A 98 5.76 36.42 32.33
CA GLU A 98 6.89 35.48 32.18
C GLU A 98 6.42 34.11 31.68
N ALA A 99 5.31 33.59 32.21
CA ALA A 99 4.70 32.36 31.73
C ALA A 99 4.22 32.47 30.27
N VAL A 100 3.59 33.60 29.91
CA VAL A 100 3.20 33.89 28.52
C VAL A 100 4.44 34.03 27.62
N GLY A 101 5.52 34.67 28.11
CA GLY A 101 6.79 34.75 27.40
C GLY A 101 7.41 33.38 27.09
N GLU A 102 7.38 32.46 28.04
CA GLU A 102 7.89 31.10 27.83
C GLU A 102 7.01 30.29 26.86
N GLN A 103 5.69 30.49 26.89
CA GLN A 103 4.79 29.89 25.89
C GLN A 103 5.06 30.45 24.49
N ILE A 104 5.26 31.77 24.36
CA ILE A 104 5.63 32.40 23.07
C ILE A 104 6.97 31.83 22.57
N ARG A 105 7.97 31.67 23.43
CA ARG A 105 9.26 31.08 23.06
C ARG A 105 9.12 29.64 22.56
N LYS A 106 8.29 28.83 23.22
CA LYS A 106 7.96 27.46 22.76
C LYS A 106 7.26 27.47 21.41
N ILE A 107 6.33 28.40 21.18
CA ILE A 107 5.66 28.55 19.88
C ILE A 107 6.67 28.94 18.80
N GLU A 108 7.59 29.87 19.08
CA GLU A 108 8.64 30.28 18.14
C GLU A 108 9.57 29.10 17.79
N GLU A 109 9.93 28.27 18.77
CA GLU A 109 10.71 27.04 18.57
C GLU A 109 9.96 26.01 17.71
N LEU A 110 8.65 25.83 17.94
CA LEU A 110 7.80 24.96 17.12
C LEU A 110 7.68 25.48 15.68
N VAL A 111 7.50 26.79 15.50
CA VAL A 111 7.38 27.43 14.18
C VAL A 111 8.69 27.30 13.40
N THR A 112 9.84 27.53 14.04
CA THR A 112 11.14 27.35 13.36
C THR A 112 11.42 25.89 12.99
N THR A 113 10.99 24.95 13.83
CA THR A 113 11.10 23.51 13.55
C THR A 113 10.18 23.11 12.40
N ALA A 114 8.92 23.55 12.40
CA ALA A 114 7.99 23.32 11.31
C ALA A 114 8.50 23.91 9.98
N SER A 115 9.07 25.12 10.01
CA SER A 115 9.68 25.74 8.84
C SER A 115 10.88 24.94 8.30
N ARG A 116 11.72 24.39 9.18
CA ARG A 116 12.81 23.49 8.78
C ARG A 116 12.29 22.21 8.12
N SER A 117 11.27 21.57 8.71
CA SER A 117 10.65 20.37 8.14
C SER A 117 9.99 20.65 6.78
N LEU A 118 9.27 21.77 6.64
CA LEU A 118 8.69 22.20 5.37
C LEU A 118 9.77 22.41 4.29
N ASN A 119 10.91 23.01 4.65
CA ASN A 119 12.04 23.17 3.73
C ASN A 119 12.69 21.83 3.33
N GLN A 120 12.64 20.80 4.18
CA GLN A 120 13.08 19.46 3.80
C GLN A 120 12.07 18.81 2.85
N ILE A 121 10.77 18.95 3.12
CA ILE A 121 9.70 18.43 2.26
C ILE A 121 9.77 19.06 0.86
N THR A 122 9.96 20.38 0.76
CA THR A 122 10.10 21.04 -0.55
C THR A 122 11.32 20.57 -1.31
N LYS A 123 12.46 20.35 -0.63
CA LYS A 123 13.66 19.74 -1.25
C LYS A 123 13.42 18.31 -1.72
N LEU A 124 12.68 17.51 -0.96
CA LEU A 124 12.30 16.16 -1.38
C LEU A 124 11.37 16.20 -2.58
N GLY A 125 10.42 17.15 -2.64
CA GLY A 125 9.57 17.38 -3.80
C GLY A 125 10.37 17.59 -5.09
N VAL A 126 11.38 18.47 -5.06
CA VAL A 126 12.26 18.70 -6.23
C VAL A 126 13.01 17.43 -6.67
N LYS A 127 13.41 16.57 -5.71
CA LYS A 127 14.03 15.28 -6.05
C LYS A 127 13.03 14.31 -6.68
N ILE A 128 11.80 14.28 -6.19
CA ILE A 128 10.73 13.46 -6.76
C ILE A 128 10.42 13.90 -8.18
N ASP A 129 10.34 15.21 -8.44
CA ASP A 129 10.15 15.74 -9.80
C ASP A 129 11.28 15.32 -10.73
N LYS A 130 12.54 15.40 -10.25
CA LYS A 130 13.70 14.91 -11.02
C LYS A 130 13.61 13.41 -11.33
N ILE A 131 13.26 12.59 -10.33
CA ILE A 131 13.08 11.14 -10.51
C ILE A 131 11.95 10.88 -11.51
N LYS A 132 10.85 11.64 -11.45
CA LYS A 132 9.74 11.52 -12.39
C LYS A 132 10.18 11.83 -13.83
N ASP A 133 10.96 12.89 -14.03
CA ASP A 133 11.51 13.23 -15.34
C ASP A 133 12.46 12.14 -15.87
N GLU A 134 13.32 11.59 -15.00
CA GLU A 134 14.21 10.47 -15.34
C GLU A 134 13.42 9.20 -15.69
N THR A 135 12.37 8.86 -14.94
CA THR A 135 11.48 7.72 -15.22
C THR A 135 10.77 7.89 -16.55
N SER A 136 10.19 9.06 -16.83
CA SER A 136 9.53 9.32 -18.13
C SER A 136 10.53 9.28 -19.29
N ALA A 137 11.78 9.71 -19.09
CA ALA A 137 12.82 9.56 -20.09
C ALA A 137 13.18 8.08 -20.36
N VAL A 138 13.27 7.27 -19.30
CA VAL A 138 13.50 5.82 -19.41
C VAL A 138 12.32 5.12 -20.10
N GLU A 139 11.07 5.46 -19.76
CA GLU A 139 9.88 4.94 -20.47
C GLU A 139 9.88 5.31 -21.95
N GLY A 140 10.30 6.53 -22.28
CA GLY A 140 10.53 6.97 -23.66
C GLY A 140 11.60 6.15 -24.37
N GLN A 141 12.72 5.84 -23.69
CA GLN A 141 13.76 4.98 -24.25
C GLN A 141 13.31 3.53 -24.41
N ILE A 142 12.53 2.99 -23.46
CA ILE A 142 11.98 1.63 -23.54
C ILE A 142 10.98 1.52 -24.69
N SER A 143 10.09 2.50 -24.85
CA SER A 143 9.13 2.51 -25.97
C SER A 143 9.84 2.68 -27.32
N ALA A 144 10.84 3.56 -27.40
CA ALA A 144 11.70 3.66 -28.57
C ALA A 144 12.44 2.34 -28.87
N ALA A 145 13.07 1.73 -27.87
CA ALA A 145 13.78 0.45 -28.00
C ALA A 145 12.84 -0.70 -28.37
N LYS A 146 11.61 -0.73 -27.87
CA LYS A 146 10.59 -1.70 -28.27
C LYS A 146 10.18 -1.52 -29.73
N THR A 147 10.04 -0.28 -30.20
CA THR A 147 9.68 -0.02 -31.61
C THR A 147 10.82 -0.29 -32.59
N THR A 148 12.07 0.06 -32.25
CA THR A 148 13.23 -0.32 -33.07
C THR A 148 13.51 -1.82 -32.99
N GLY A 149 13.38 -2.43 -31.81
CA GLY A 149 13.52 -3.88 -31.62
C GLY A 149 12.46 -4.65 -32.39
N ALA A 150 11.19 -4.23 -32.37
CA ALA A 150 10.12 -4.86 -33.15
C ALA A 150 10.35 -4.79 -34.68
N ALA A 151 11.14 -3.82 -35.15
CA ALA A 151 11.51 -3.67 -36.56
C ALA A 151 12.83 -4.36 -36.94
N ASP A 152 13.56 -4.91 -35.96
CA ASP A 152 14.81 -5.63 -36.17
C ASP A 152 14.54 -7.04 -36.69
N ALA A 153 15.20 -7.43 -37.78
CA ALA A 153 15.07 -8.74 -38.39
C ALA A 153 15.62 -9.86 -37.50
N GLU A 154 16.49 -9.53 -36.53
CA GLU A 154 17.00 -10.46 -35.51
C GLU A 154 16.11 -10.53 -34.26
N ASN A 155 15.03 -9.74 -34.18
CA ASN A 155 14.12 -9.80 -33.05
C ASN A 155 13.19 -11.01 -33.15
N CYS A 156 13.59 -12.06 -32.46
CA CYS A 156 12.86 -13.32 -32.34
C CYS A 156 11.62 -13.26 -31.43
N SER A 157 11.30 -12.13 -30.77
CA SER A 157 10.16 -12.03 -29.84
C SER A 157 8.79 -12.33 -30.50
N ASN A 158 8.70 -12.17 -31.82
CA ASN A 158 7.50 -12.45 -32.61
C ASN A 158 7.50 -13.86 -33.23
N LEU A 159 8.56 -14.65 -33.03
CA LEU A 159 8.60 -16.06 -33.45
C LEU A 159 7.83 -16.90 -32.44
N SER A 160 6.97 -17.80 -32.95
CA SER A 160 6.28 -18.82 -32.15
C SER A 160 7.31 -19.70 -31.44
N GLY A 161 7.61 -19.36 -30.17
CA GLY A 161 8.63 -20.04 -29.35
C GLY A 161 9.31 -19.14 -28.32
N TYR A 162 9.42 -17.83 -28.56
CA TYR A 162 9.88 -16.86 -27.56
C TYR A 162 8.65 -16.22 -26.91
N LYS A 163 8.09 -16.88 -25.89
CA LYS A 163 7.07 -16.26 -25.05
C LYS A 163 7.76 -15.40 -23.99
N ASP A 164 7.38 -14.13 -23.93
CA ASP A 164 7.67 -13.29 -22.76
C ASP A 164 7.26 -14.06 -21.49
N GLU A 165 8.14 -14.08 -20.48
CA GLU A 165 7.80 -14.68 -19.19
C GLU A 165 6.53 -14.03 -18.66
N ALA A 166 5.57 -14.88 -18.28
CA ALA A 166 4.29 -14.41 -17.78
C ALA A 166 4.48 -13.44 -16.61
N ILE A 167 3.92 -12.24 -16.74
CA ILE A 167 4.01 -11.21 -15.72
C ILE A 167 3.14 -11.62 -14.52
N ALA A 168 3.75 -11.71 -13.34
CA ALA A 168 3.04 -11.99 -12.10
C ALA A 168 2.05 -10.86 -11.74
N THR A 169 0.80 -11.23 -11.49
CA THR A 169 -0.29 -10.28 -11.22
C THR A 169 -0.70 -10.22 -9.74
N GLY A 170 -0.09 -11.04 -8.89
CA GLY A 170 -0.41 -11.11 -7.46
C GLY A 170 -1.59 -12.02 -7.15
N LEU A 171 -2.25 -11.80 -6.01
CA LEU A 171 -3.44 -12.52 -5.55
C LEU A 171 -4.61 -11.56 -5.36
N LEU A 172 -5.82 -12.03 -5.60
CA LEU A 172 -7.03 -11.29 -5.28
C LEU A 172 -7.30 -11.41 -3.78
N ALA A 173 -7.02 -10.34 -3.04
CA ALA A 173 -7.27 -10.23 -1.61
C ALA A 173 -8.66 -9.63 -1.35
N LYS A 174 -9.46 -10.34 -0.57
CA LYS A 174 -10.79 -9.90 -0.09
C LYS A 174 -10.72 -9.67 1.40
N TYR A 175 -10.72 -8.40 1.81
CA TYR A 175 -10.66 -7.98 3.20
C TYR A 175 -12.05 -7.77 3.78
N TYR A 176 -12.32 -8.34 4.95
CA TYR A 176 -13.57 -8.21 5.69
C TYR A 176 -13.29 -7.52 7.04
N ASP A 177 -14.19 -6.64 7.47
CA ASP A 177 -14.13 -5.92 8.76
C ASP A 177 -14.53 -6.79 9.97
N THR A 178 -14.45 -8.11 9.80
CA THR A 178 -14.78 -9.11 10.82
C THR A 178 -13.74 -10.24 10.77
N ALA A 179 -13.45 -10.87 11.89
CA ALA A 179 -12.55 -12.03 11.94
C ALA A 179 -13.18 -13.33 11.39
N SER A 180 -14.49 -13.34 11.15
CA SER A 180 -15.29 -14.50 10.72
C SER A 180 -15.55 -14.59 9.21
N PHE A 181 -14.94 -13.70 8.40
CA PHE A 181 -15.16 -13.61 6.95
C PHE A 181 -16.62 -13.27 6.59
N GLU A 182 -17.26 -12.45 7.42
CA GLU A 182 -18.66 -12.02 7.26
C GLU A 182 -18.77 -10.55 6.86
N GLY A 183 -19.88 -10.21 6.20
CA GLY A 183 -20.25 -8.84 5.90
C GLY A 183 -19.66 -8.29 4.59
N SER A 184 -19.61 -6.97 4.50
CA SER A 184 -19.03 -6.26 3.37
C SER A 184 -17.52 -6.47 3.30
N ARG A 185 -16.98 -6.43 2.08
CA ARG A 185 -15.56 -6.62 1.83
C ARG A 185 -14.98 -5.58 0.90
N VAL A 186 -13.69 -5.34 1.03
CA VAL A 186 -12.88 -4.54 0.11
C VAL A 186 -11.96 -5.47 -0.66
N GLU A 187 -11.95 -5.36 -1.99
CA GLU A 187 -11.12 -6.20 -2.87
C GLU A 187 -9.90 -5.43 -3.35
N LYS A 188 -8.74 -6.09 -3.35
CA LYS A 188 -7.46 -5.52 -3.77
C LYS A 188 -6.57 -6.62 -4.35
N ASN A 189 -5.75 -6.29 -5.35
CA ASN A 189 -4.69 -7.21 -5.79
C ASN A 189 -3.42 -6.95 -4.97
N ASP A 190 -2.99 -7.94 -4.21
CA ASP A 190 -1.73 -7.89 -3.46
C ASP A 190 -0.66 -8.73 -4.13
N LEU A 191 0.53 -8.16 -4.31
CA LEU A 191 1.62 -8.82 -5.02
C LEU A 191 2.28 -9.93 -4.19
N ASN A 192 2.14 -9.91 -2.86
CA ASN A 192 2.75 -10.90 -1.97
C ASN A 192 1.89 -11.12 -0.71
N VAL A 193 2.24 -12.18 0.04
CA VAL A 193 1.67 -12.49 1.35
C VAL A 193 2.74 -12.26 2.43
N ASN A 194 3.01 -11.00 2.72
CA ASN A 194 3.97 -10.56 3.74
C ASN A 194 3.46 -9.30 4.45
N LEU A 195 2.36 -9.46 5.20
CA LEU A 195 1.70 -8.38 5.90
C LEU A 195 2.36 -8.20 7.29
N ASP A 196 2.68 -6.95 7.63
CA ASP A 196 3.23 -6.55 8.93
C ASP A 196 2.70 -5.16 9.28
N LEU A 197 1.65 -5.11 10.10
CA LEU A 197 0.89 -3.90 10.43
C LEU A 197 0.90 -3.66 11.93
N ASN A 198 1.23 -2.44 12.35
CA ASN A 198 1.21 -2.04 13.75
C ASN A 198 0.21 -0.88 13.92
N ALA A 199 -0.95 -1.17 14.52
CA ALA A 199 -2.07 -0.25 14.69
C ALA A 199 -2.50 0.47 13.39
N GLN A 200 -2.34 -0.20 12.24
CA GLN A 200 -2.65 0.33 10.92
C GLN A 200 -3.70 -0.55 10.24
N ASP A 201 -4.70 0.09 9.66
CA ASP A 201 -5.74 -0.58 8.88
C ASP A 201 -5.12 -1.26 7.64
N PRO A 202 -5.44 -2.54 7.36
CA PRO A 202 -4.86 -3.28 6.22
C PRO A 202 -5.28 -2.69 4.86
N VAL A 203 -6.49 -2.15 4.81
CA VAL A 203 -7.04 -1.43 3.66
C VAL A 203 -8.05 -0.41 4.19
N GLU A 204 -8.23 0.69 3.46
CA GLU A 204 -9.21 1.71 3.82
C GLU A 204 -10.60 1.09 3.98
N GLY A 205 -11.25 1.34 5.13
CA GLY A 205 -12.57 0.81 5.45
C GLY A 205 -12.59 -0.55 6.15
N VAL A 206 -11.43 -1.09 6.53
CA VAL A 206 -11.31 -2.32 7.34
C VAL A 206 -10.48 -2.02 8.59
N ASN A 207 -11.06 -2.27 9.76
CA ASN A 207 -10.47 -1.92 11.05
C ASN A 207 -9.29 -2.83 11.41
N HIS A 208 -8.17 -2.25 11.81
CA HIS A 208 -7.00 -3.01 12.27
C HIS A 208 -7.27 -3.91 13.48
N ALA A 209 -8.23 -3.57 14.36
CA ALA A 209 -8.48 -4.30 15.60
C ALA A 209 -9.09 -5.70 15.38
N GLN A 210 -9.80 -5.88 14.27
CA GLN A 210 -10.32 -7.17 13.84
C GLN A 210 -10.57 -7.16 12.34
N TYR A 211 -10.04 -8.15 11.65
CA TYR A 211 -10.30 -8.32 10.23
C TYR A 211 -10.00 -9.74 9.79
N SER A 212 -10.47 -10.08 8.60
CA SER A 212 -10.06 -11.30 7.91
C SER A 212 -9.79 -11.00 6.45
N VAL A 213 -8.92 -11.80 5.85
CA VAL A 213 -8.53 -11.68 4.45
C VAL A 213 -8.54 -13.06 3.80
N ARG A 214 -9.16 -13.14 2.63
CA ARG A 214 -9.11 -14.30 1.74
C ARG A 214 -8.33 -13.93 0.49
N TYR A 215 -7.19 -14.56 0.29
CA TYR A 215 -6.41 -14.47 -0.94
C TYR A 215 -6.80 -15.61 -1.86
N ASP A 216 -7.20 -15.28 -3.08
CA ASP A 216 -7.53 -16.22 -4.15
C ASP A 216 -6.61 -15.98 -5.37
N GLY A 217 -6.14 -17.05 -6.00
CA GLY A 217 -5.36 -16.98 -7.24
C GLY A 217 -4.64 -18.27 -7.54
N PHE A 218 -3.42 -18.15 -8.05
CA PHE A 218 -2.56 -19.25 -8.46
C PHE A 218 -1.13 -19.02 -7.99
N ILE A 219 -0.47 -20.11 -7.62
CA ILE A 219 0.97 -20.15 -7.35
C ILE A 219 1.68 -20.96 -8.43
N LYS A 220 2.78 -20.44 -9.00
CA LYS A 220 3.61 -21.16 -9.96
C LYS A 220 4.76 -21.87 -9.25
N ALA A 221 4.96 -23.15 -9.54
CA ALA A 221 6.11 -23.90 -9.02
C ALA A 221 7.38 -23.63 -9.86
N PRO A 222 8.48 -23.12 -9.28
CA PRO A 222 9.75 -22.93 -10.01
C PRO A 222 10.45 -24.25 -10.31
N VAL A 223 10.39 -25.21 -9.39
CA VAL A 223 11.04 -26.53 -9.50
C VAL A 223 10.03 -27.64 -9.21
N SER A 224 10.35 -28.85 -9.65
CA SER A 224 9.56 -30.04 -9.34
C SER A 224 10.05 -30.63 -8.03
N GLY A 225 9.16 -30.91 -7.08
CA GLY A 225 9.54 -31.48 -5.79
C GLY A 225 8.49 -31.33 -4.72
N LEU A 226 8.87 -31.71 -3.50
CA LEU A 226 8.07 -31.49 -2.30
C LEU A 226 8.33 -30.07 -1.79
N PHE A 227 7.29 -29.23 -1.78
CA PHE A 227 7.33 -27.91 -1.18
C PHE A 227 6.84 -27.98 0.26
N HIS A 228 7.59 -27.36 1.17
CA HIS A 228 7.20 -27.15 2.56
C HIS A 228 6.76 -25.70 2.70
N PHE A 229 5.50 -25.48 3.06
CA PHE A 229 4.92 -24.18 3.34
C PHE A 229 4.92 -23.93 4.84
N ASP A 230 5.28 -22.72 5.26
CA ASP A 230 5.15 -22.27 6.64
C ASP A 230 4.38 -20.95 6.68
N VAL A 231 3.43 -20.83 7.60
CA VAL A 231 2.74 -19.55 7.87
C VAL A 231 3.10 -19.09 9.27
N GLU A 232 3.57 -17.85 9.39
CA GLU A 232 3.73 -17.14 10.65
C GLU A 232 2.61 -16.10 10.78
N THR A 233 1.84 -16.13 11.88
CA THR A 233 0.74 -15.22 12.10
C THR A 233 0.47 -14.88 13.56
N SER A 234 0.07 -13.63 13.79
CA SER A 234 -0.50 -13.14 15.07
C SER A 234 -1.92 -13.63 15.38
N GLY A 235 -2.63 -14.14 14.38
CA GLY A 235 -4.03 -14.55 14.50
C GLY A 235 -4.19 -16.01 14.08
N GLY A 236 -4.97 -16.26 13.04
CA GLY A 236 -5.13 -17.60 12.46
C GLY A 236 -5.06 -17.59 10.95
N ALA A 237 -4.67 -18.73 10.40
CA ALA A 237 -4.56 -18.93 8.97
C ALA A 237 -4.84 -20.38 8.57
N ARG A 238 -5.34 -20.60 7.36
CA ARG A 238 -5.34 -21.92 6.69
C ARG A 238 -5.06 -21.77 5.21
N LEU A 239 -4.29 -22.70 4.69
CA LEU A 239 -3.77 -22.67 3.32
C LEU A 239 -4.28 -23.87 2.53
N PHE A 240 -4.71 -23.59 1.30
CA PHE A 240 -5.03 -24.59 0.30
C PHE A 240 -4.15 -24.38 -0.93
N VAL A 241 -3.58 -25.48 -1.42
CA VAL A 241 -2.85 -25.52 -2.69
C VAL A 241 -3.47 -26.64 -3.51
N GLY A 242 -3.76 -26.42 -4.79
CA GLY A 242 -4.36 -27.43 -5.66
C GLY A 242 -5.66 -28.04 -5.11
N HIS A 243 -6.51 -27.19 -4.51
CA HIS A 243 -7.75 -27.57 -3.81
C HIS A 243 -7.61 -28.44 -2.56
N LYS A 244 -6.38 -28.73 -2.12
CA LYS A 244 -6.13 -29.54 -0.92
C LYS A 244 -5.75 -28.68 0.27
N PRO A 245 -6.28 -28.96 1.47
CA PRO A 245 -5.80 -28.32 2.69
C PRO A 245 -4.35 -28.74 2.96
N VAL A 246 -3.45 -27.76 3.10
CA VAL A 246 -2.01 -27.99 3.35
C VAL A 246 -1.66 -27.78 4.81
N LEU A 247 -2.12 -26.68 5.40
CA LEU A 247 -1.84 -26.32 6.80
C LEU A 247 -2.97 -25.47 7.38
N HIS A 248 -3.03 -25.40 8.72
CA HIS A 248 -3.88 -24.47 9.45
C HIS A 248 -3.30 -24.16 10.83
N VAL A 249 -3.59 -22.97 11.35
CA VAL A 249 -3.26 -22.49 12.70
C VAL A 249 -4.39 -21.61 13.20
N ASN A 250 -4.84 -21.82 14.44
CA ASN A 250 -5.94 -21.07 15.09
C ASN A 250 -7.25 -20.95 14.27
N MET A 251 -7.41 -21.82 13.27
CA MET A 251 -8.57 -21.96 12.39
C MET A 251 -8.96 -23.44 12.33
N PRO A 252 -10.20 -23.78 11.99
CA PRO A 252 -10.57 -25.17 11.72
C PRO A 252 -9.78 -25.68 10.51
N ALA A 253 -9.38 -26.95 10.56
CA ALA A 253 -8.79 -27.63 9.41
C ALA A 253 -9.73 -27.52 8.21
N GLY A 254 -9.20 -27.11 7.06
CA GLY A 254 -9.96 -27.02 5.83
C GLY A 254 -10.34 -28.39 5.27
N SER A 255 -11.43 -28.44 4.52
CA SER A 255 -11.74 -29.58 3.63
C SER A 255 -11.61 -29.17 2.16
N GLU A 256 -11.44 -30.12 1.25
CA GLU A 256 -11.31 -29.83 -0.19
C GLU A 256 -12.52 -29.04 -0.73
N ALA A 257 -13.72 -29.31 -0.23
CA ALA A 257 -14.94 -28.59 -0.60
C ALA A 257 -14.95 -27.11 -0.16
N GLU A 258 -14.06 -26.73 0.77
CA GLU A 258 -13.89 -25.35 1.27
C GLU A 258 -12.69 -24.63 0.63
N ALA A 259 -11.92 -25.32 -0.22
CA ALA A 259 -10.88 -24.68 -1.02
C ALA A 259 -11.47 -23.66 -2.01
N GLU A 260 -12.79 -23.69 -2.21
CA GLU A 260 -13.55 -22.74 -3.02
C GLU A 260 -14.76 -22.19 -2.26
N GLY A 261 -15.29 -21.07 -2.75
CA GLY A 261 -16.47 -20.41 -2.18
C GLY A 261 -16.15 -19.33 -1.15
N GLU A 262 -17.20 -18.69 -0.62
CA GLU A 262 -17.08 -17.52 0.25
C GLU A 262 -17.79 -17.70 1.60
N LYS A 263 -17.90 -18.94 2.08
CA LYS A 263 -18.60 -19.20 3.34
C LYS A 263 -17.87 -18.54 4.52
N PRO A 264 -18.61 -17.98 5.48
CA PRO A 264 -18.07 -17.58 6.78
C PRO A 264 -17.36 -18.72 7.48
N ILE A 265 -16.33 -18.40 8.26
CA ILE A 265 -15.51 -19.38 8.96
C ILE A 265 -15.60 -19.13 10.46
N LYS A 266 -15.95 -20.18 11.21
CA LYS A 266 -15.92 -20.13 12.67
C LYS A 266 -14.49 -20.29 13.15
N MET A 267 -14.05 -19.35 13.97
CA MET A 267 -12.71 -19.39 14.57
C MET A 267 -12.60 -20.54 15.59
N SER A 268 -11.41 -21.15 15.65
CA SER A 268 -11.10 -22.12 16.70
C SER A 268 -10.75 -21.37 17.98
N ALA A 269 -11.11 -21.93 19.15
CA ALA A 269 -10.70 -21.35 20.42
C ALA A 269 -9.16 -21.41 20.54
N PRO A 270 -8.47 -20.31 20.90
CA PRO A 270 -7.05 -20.35 21.16
C PRO A 270 -6.75 -21.33 22.29
N THR A 271 -5.76 -22.19 22.09
CA THR A 271 -5.22 -23.06 23.14
C THR A 271 -4.01 -22.35 23.74
N GLU A 272 -3.74 -22.48 25.04
CA GLU A 272 -2.59 -21.83 25.71
C GLU A 272 -1.21 -22.19 25.09
N THR A 273 -1.17 -23.14 24.15
CA THR A 273 -0.01 -23.65 23.43
C THR A 273 -0.04 -23.41 21.91
N SER A 274 -0.96 -22.59 21.38
CA SER A 274 -1.01 -22.31 19.94
C SER A 274 0.30 -21.65 19.48
N ALA A 275 1.15 -22.41 18.80
CA ALA A 275 2.31 -21.86 18.13
C ALA A 275 1.84 -20.84 17.09
N PRO A 276 2.51 -19.68 16.94
CA PRO A 276 2.18 -18.68 15.92
C PRO A 276 2.55 -19.16 14.49
N THR A 277 2.93 -20.43 14.36
CA THR A 277 3.45 -21.01 13.12
C THR A 277 2.78 -22.35 12.85
N ALA A 278 2.36 -22.57 11.61
CA ALA A 278 2.01 -23.89 11.10
C ALA A 278 2.79 -24.20 9.84
N SER A 279 3.06 -25.49 9.64
CA SER A 279 3.78 -26.03 8.49
C SER A 279 2.96 -27.11 7.81
N GLY A 280 3.13 -27.25 6.50
CA GLY A 280 2.51 -28.32 5.72
C GLY A 280 3.25 -28.50 4.40
N SER A 281 3.06 -29.64 3.74
CA SER A 281 3.79 -29.93 2.51
C SER A 281 2.86 -30.29 1.36
N SER A 282 3.29 -29.96 0.14
CA SER A 282 2.60 -30.30 -1.09
C SER A 282 3.59 -30.61 -2.22
N SER A 283 3.34 -31.68 -2.96
CA SER A 283 4.14 -32.02 -4.14
C SER A 283 3.70 -31.19 -5.34
N MET A 284 4.66 -30.53 -5.99
CA MET A 284 4.41 -29.63 -7.12
C MET A 284 5.40 -29.91 -8.27
N VAL A 285 4.98 -29.60 -9.49
CA VAL A 285 5.74 -29.83 -10.72
C VAL A 285 6.15 -28.48 -11.32
N SER A 286 7.42 -28.34 -11.68
CA SER A 286 7.98 -27.11 -12.27
C SER A 286 7.16 -26.60 -13.44
N GLY A 287 6.96 -25.27 -13.48
CA GLY A 287 6.23 -24.58 -14.53
C GLY A 287 4.70 -24.67 -14.43
N LYS A 288 4.16 -25.52 -13.54
CA LYS A 288 2.71 -25.66 -13.33
C LYS A 288 2.16 -24.64 -12.35
N PHE A 289 0.90 -24.26 -12.58
CA PHE A 289 0.14 -23.33 -11.75
C PHE A 289 -0.83 -24.12 -10.87
N TYR A 290 -0.86 -23.79 -9.59
CA TYR A 290 -1.73 -24.46 -8.62
C TYR A 290 -2.73 -23.45 -8.08
N PRO A 291 -4.03 -23.76 -8.08
CA PRO A 291 -5.03 -23.00 -7.35
C PRO A 291 -4.56 -22.74 -5.93
N PHE A 292 -4.53 -21.48 -5.55
CA PHE A 292 -3.96 -21.01 -4.31
C PHE A 292 -5.04 -20.26 -3.53
N ARG A 293 -5.27 -20.70 -2.29
CA ARG A 293 -6.13 -19.98 -1.36
C ARG A 293 -5.49 -19.90 0.01
N LEU A 294 -5.35 -18.68 0.51
CA LEU A 294 -4.98 -18.43 1.89
C LEU A 294 -6.11 -17.66 2.56
N GLU A 295 -6.61 -18.20 3.65
CA GLU A 295 -7.59 -17.53 4.51
C GLU A 295 -6.92 -17.21 5.83
N ALA A 296 -6.96 -15.95 6.24
CA ALA A 296 -6.31 -15.51 7.47
C ALA A 296 -7.16 -14.48 8.20
N PHE A 297 -7.04 -14.42 9.53
CA PHE A 297 -7.75 -13.45 10.35
C PHE A 297 -6.85 -12.93 11.46
N HIS A 298 -7.12 -11.70 11.89
CA HIS A 298 -6.51 -11.06 13.04
C HIS A 298 -7.60 -10.56 13.99
N THR A 299 -7.32 -10.63 15.29
CA THR A 299 -8.11 -9.95 16.32
C THR A 299 -7.24 -9.62 17.52
N ASN A 300 -7.39 -8.42 18.05
CA ASN A 300 -6.72 -7.96 19.27
C ASN A 300 -6.97 -8.89 20.47
N HIS A 301 -8.06 -9.67 20.45
CA HIS A 301 -8.40 -10.59 21.53
C HIS A 301 -7.49 -11.83 21.62
N LEU A 302 -6.66 -12.10 20.61
CA LEU A 302 -5.73 -13.24 20.61
C LEU A 302 -4.34 -12.92 21.16
N SER A 303 -3.96 -11.65 21.29
CA SER A 303 -2.63 -11.24 21.76
C SER A 303 -2.74 -10.32 22.98
N PHE A 304 -2.14 -10.73 24.10
CA PHE A 304 -2.18 -9.98 25.38
C PHE A 304 -1.12 -8.89 25.49
N TYR A 305 0.04 -9.07 24.86
CA TYR A 305 1.20 -8.16 24.99
C TYR A 305 1.35 -7.19 23.81
N ASP A 306 0.88 -7.59 22.63
CA ASP A 306 0.99 -6.81 21.41
C ASP A 306 -0.28 -7.01 20.58
N SER A 307 -1.39 -6.48 21.10
CA SER A 307 -2.73 -6.70 20.53
C SER A 307 -2.89 -6.04 19.17
N ASP A 308 -2.21 -4.92 18.95
CA ASP A 308 -2.36 -4.09 17.75
C ASP A 308 -1.36 -4.44 16.63
N HIS A 309 -0.48 -5.42 16.87
CA HIS A 309 0.47 -5.91 15.88
C HIS A 309 -0.10 -7.11 15.13
N ALA A 310 -0.49 -6.87 13.87
CA ALA A 310 -1.01 -7.87 12.97
C ALA A 310 0.02 -8.25 11.91
N TYR A 311 0.49 -9.51 11.92
CA TYR A 311 1.38 -10.02 10.89
C TYR A 311 0.88 -11.34 10.28
N PHE A 312 1.16 -11.52 8.97
CA PHE A 312 0.95 -12.73 8.19
C PHE A 312 2.09 -12.88 7.19
N ARG A 313 2.95 -13.87 7.41
CA ARG A 313 4.08 -14.15 6.51
C ARG A 313 3.99 -15.59 6.03
N LEU A 314 3.95 -15.77 4.71
CA LEU A 314 3.94 -17.09 4.08
C LEU A 314 5.32 -17.38 3.48
N TYR A 315 5.90 -18.48 3.93
CA TYR A 315 7.17 -18.99 3.45
C TYR A 315 6.96 -20.29 2.69
N TRP A 316 7.91 -20.57 1.82
CA TRP A 316 8.10 -21.91 1.26
C TRP A 316 9.57 -22.34 1.36
N SER A 317 9.80 -23.62 1.19
CA SER A 317 11.12 -24.20 0.93
C SER A 317 10.96 -25.49 0.13
N SER A 318 12.01 -25.86 -0.61
CA SER A 318 12.11 -27.14 -1.30
C SER A 318 13.57 -27.60 -1.28
N GLU A 319 13.90 -28.70 -1.96
CA GLU A 319 15.26 -29.22 -2.02
C GLU A 319 16.26 -28.19 -2.59
N ASP A 320 15.86 -27.50 -3.67
CA ASP A 320 16.66 -26.47 -4.35
C ASP A 320 16.33 -25.03 -3.91
N ILE A 321 15.44 -24.86 -2.93
CA ILE A 321 14.93 -23.54 -2.52
C ILE A 321 15.04 -23.40 -1.01
N GLU A 322 15.93 -22.50 -0.57
CA GLU A 322 16.03 -22.12 0.83
C GLU A 322 14.72 -21.49 1.34
N LYS A 323 14.47 -21.65 2.66
CA LYS A 323 13.29 -21.08 3.29
C LYS A 323 13.25 -19.57 3.12
N THR A 324 12.28 -19.10 2.34
CA THR A 324 12.11 -17.71 1.97
C THR A 324 10.63 -17.34 1.97
N VAL A 325 10.33 -16.06 2.21
CA VAL A 325 8.99 -15.52 1.96
C VAL A 325 8.70 -15.71 0.48
N ILE A 326 7.54 -16.25 0.13
CA ILE A 326 7.22 -16.57 -1.27
C ILE A 326 7.32 -15.29 -2.11
N PRO A 327 8.23 -15.24 -3.09
CA PRO A 327 8.42 -14.04 -3.89
C PRO A 327 7.19 -13.69 -4.75
N PRO A 328 6.94 -12.40 -5.01
CA PRO A 328 5.75 -11.94 -5.73
C PRO A 328 5.65 -12.50 -7.16
N GLU A 329 6.77 -12.82 -7.81
CA GLU A 329 6.83 -13.38 -9.16
C GLU A 329 6.16 -14.76 -9.32
N TYR A 330 5.80 -15.40 -8.20
CA TYR A 330 5.12 -16.70 -8.20
C TYR A 330 3.61 -16.61 -8.00
N PHE A 331 3.06 -15.41 -7.78
CA PHE A 331 1.63 -15.21 -7.54
C PHE A 331 0.90 -14.61 -8.75
N TYR A 332 -0.24 -15.22 -9.09
CA TYR A 332 -1.03 -14.85 -10.26
C TYR A 332 -2.52 -14.84 -9.93
N THR A 333 -3.24 -13.79 -10.34
CA THR A 333 -4.70 -13.68 -10.20
C THR A 333 -5.44 -14.57 -11.20
N ALA A 334 -4.80 -14.89 -12.32
CA ALA A 334 -5.29 -15.80 -13.35
C ALA A 334 -4.10 -16.51 -14.02
N ILE A 335 -4.34 -17.68 -14.62
CA ILE A 335 -3.30 -18.41 -15.36
C ILE A 335 -2.99 -17.63 -16.65
N PRO A 336 -1.72 -17.28 -16.91
CA PRO A 336 -1.30 -16.57 -18.12
C PRO A 336 -1.43 -17.46 -19.36
N GLU A 337 -1.50 -16.85 -20.56
CA GLU A 337 -1.63 -17.60 -21.82
C GLU A 337 -0.50 -18.61 -22.03
N GLY A 338 -0.86 -19.88 -22.18
CA GLY A 338 0.09 -21.01 -22.29
C GLY A 338 0.61 -21.56 -20.95
N GLY A 339 0.17 -21.00 -19.81
CA GLY A 339 0.31 -21.65 -18.52
C GLY A 339 -0.55 -22.91 -18.43
N SER A 340 -0.15 -23.87 -17.60
CA SER A 340 -0.91 -25.11 -17.39
C SER A 340 -1.10 -25.42 -15.92
N LEU A 341 -2.29 -25.93 -15.58
CA LEU A 341 -2.64 -26.36 -14.23
C LEU A 341 -1.78 -27.54 -13.78
N GLY A 342 -1.35 -27.50 -12.52
CA GLY A 342 -0.76 -28.61 -11.82
C GLY A 342 -1.80 -29.32 -10.97
N PHE A 343 -1.74 -30.65 -10.93
CA PHE A 343 -2.56 -31.48 -10.06
C PHE A 343 -1.70 -32.08 -8.96
N ILE A 344 -2.16 -32.02 -7.71
CA ILE A 344 -1.46 -32.65 -6.60
C ILE A 344 -1.89 -34.13 -6.59
N GLN A 345 -0.97 -35.05 -6.87
CA GLN A 345 -1.21 -36.49 -6.93
C GLN A 345 -2.24 -36.97 -5.87
N GLU A 346 -3.36 -37.51 -6.34
CA GLU A 346 -4.34 -38.29 -5.56
C GLU A 346 -4.47 -39.67 -6.19
N ASN A 347 -5.00 -40.64 -5.44
CA ASN A 347 -5.34 -41.96 -5.95
C ASN A 347 -6.16 -41.84 -7.25
N ASN A 348 -5.74 -42.59 -8.28
CA ASN A 348 -6.22 -42.48 -9.67
C ASN A 348 -7.76 -42.43 -9.83
N GLU A 349 -8.52 -43.06 -8.94
CA GLU A 349 -9.97 -43.18 -9.05
C GLU A 349 -10.72 -41.87 -8.70
N SER A 350 -10.26 -41.10 -7.70
CA SER A 350 -10.84 -39.78 -7.37
C SER A 350 -10.40 -38.70 -8.37
N HIS A 351 -9.17 -38.83 -8.87
CA HIS A 351 -8.58 -37.96 -9.88
C HIS A 351 -9.36 -38.01 -11.21
N ILE A 352 -9.72 -39.21 -11.67
CA ILE A 352 -10.50 -39.40 -12.92
C ILE A 352 -11.92 -38.83 -12.75
N GLN A 353 -12.60 -39.13 -11.63
CA GLN A 353 -13.97 -38.65 -11.38
C GLN A 353 -14.08 -37.12 -11.31
N ARG A 354 -13.06 -36.45 -10.77
CA ARG A 354 -13.00 -34.98 -10.65
C ARG A 354 -12.65 -34.30 -11.97
N SER A 355 -11.66 -34.81 -12.69
CA SER A 355 -11.30 -34.33 -14.03
C SER A 355 -12.48 -34.42 -15.00
N LEU A 356 -13.27 -35.51 -14.89
CA LEU A 356 -14.52 -35.67 -15.65
C LEU A 356 -15.57 -34.61 -15.31
N ARG A 357 -15.75 -34.29 -14.02
CA ARG A 357 -16.73 -33.29 -13.56
C ARG A 357 -16.35 -31.88 -13.98
N GLU A 358 -15.06 -31.56 -13.94
CA GLU A 358 -14.54 -30.25 -14.35
C GLU A 358 -14.66 -30.06 -15.87
N ALA A 359 -14.34 -31.10 -16.66
CA ALA A 359 -14.55 -31.08 -18.11
C ALA A 359 -16.03 -30.89 -18.48
N ILE A 360 -16.95 -31.58 -17.80
CA ILE A 360 -18.41 -31.44 -17.98
C ILE A 360 -18.90 -30.04 -17.57
N ARG A 361 -18.34 -29.46 -16.49
CA ARG A 361 -18.74 -28.13 -16.00
C ARG A 361 -18.23 -27.01 -16.90
N ALA A 362 -17.05 -27.17 -17.50
CA ALA A 362 -16.52 -26.22 -18.48
C ALA A 362 -17.33 -26.18 -19.79
N THR A 363 -18.06 -27.25 -20.12
CA THR A 363 -18.92 -27.34 -21.32
C THR A 363 -20.36 -26.89 -21.09
N CYS A 364 -20.78 -26.61 -19.85
CA CYS A 364 -22.16 -26.23 -19.53
C CYS A 364 -22.24 -24.80 -18.94
N ASP A 365 -23.03 -23.92 -19.56
CA ASP A 365 -23.30 -22.57 -19.03
C ASP A 365 -24.20 -22.66 -17.78
N PRO A 366 -23.77 -22.14 -16.61
CA PRO A 366 -24.52 -22.22 -15.36
C PRO A 366 -25.83 -21.43 -15.35
N LYS A 367 -26.16 -20.62 -16.38
CA LYS A 367 -27.41 -19.84 -16.44
C LYS A 367 -28.63 -20.59 -16.93
N PHE A 368 -28.47 -21.76 -17.56
CA PHE A 368 -29.59 -22.58 -18.02
C PHE A 368 -29.51 -23.94 -17.33
N GLU A 369 -30.46 -24.26 -16.46
CA GLU A 369 -30.60 -25.59 -15.82
C GLU A 369 -30.96 -26.72 -16.81
N ASP A 370 -30.71 -26.54 -18.10
CA ASP A 370 -30.99 -27.50 -19.17
C ASP A 370 -29.75 -27.60 -20.08
N CYS A 371 -29.00 -28.71 -19.97
CA CYS A 371 -27.86 -29.05 -20.83
C CYS A 371 -28.33 -29.39 -22.27
N THR A 372 -28.87 -28.42 -23.00
CA THR A 372 -29.59 -28.67 -24.27
C THR A 372 -28.98 -28.01 -25.50
N SER A 373 -27.78 -27.41 -25.44
CA SER A 373 -27.14 -26.82 -26.63
C SER A 373 -26.04 -27.70 -27.24
N SER A 374 -26.43 -28.48 -28.24
CA SER A 374 -25.77 -28.78 -29.51
C SER A 374 -24.36 -29.41 -29.65
N SER A 375 -23.52 -29.60 -28.64
CA SER A 375 -22.35 -30.50 -28.78
C SER A 375 -22.00 -31.18 -27.46
N PHE A 376 -22.33 -32.47 -27.35
CA PHE A 376 -21.72 -33.30 -26.31
C PHE A 376 -20.43 -33.87 -26.90
N ASP A 377 -19.30 -33.44 -26.35
CA ASP A 377 -18.00 -34.00 -26.67
C ASP A 377 -17.78 -35.29 -25.88
N THR A 378 -17.46 -36.38 -26.57
CA THR A 378 -17.07 -37.64 -25.92
C THR A 378 -15.65 -37.50 -25.42
N VAL A 379 -15.46 -37.49 -24.10
CA VAL A 379 -14.14 -37.38 -23.47
C VAL A 379 -13.64 -38.75 -23.06
N VAL A 380 -12.41 -39.09 -23.44
CA VAL A 380 -11.75 -40.35 -23.09
C VAL A 380 -10.45 -40.05 -22.35
N SER A 381 -10.27 -40.67 -21.19
CA SER A 381 -9.04 -40.62 -20.39
C SER A 381 -8.38 -41.99 -20.39
N LEU A 382 -7.07 -42.00 -20.57
CA LEU A 382 -6.21 -43.17 -20.51
C LEU A 382 -5.22 -42.99 -19.37
N THR A 383 -5.00 -44.03 -18.57
CA THR A 383 -3.97 -44.00 -17.53
C THR A 383 -3.22 -45.33 -17.48
N PRO A 384 -1.87 -45.34 -17.55
CA PRO A 384 -1.08 -46.56 -17.36
C PRO A 384 -1.29 -47.13 -15.95
N LYS A 385 -1.49 -48.44 -15.85
CA LYS A 385 -1.71 -49.13 -14.57
C LYS A 385 -0.42 -49.33 -13.77
N ASP A 386 0.69 -49.55 -14.47
CA ASP A 386 2.02 -49.75 -13.88
C ASP A 386 2.96 -48.70 -14.50
N ALA A 387 3.21 -47.60 -13.78
CA ALA A 387 4.15 -46.58 -14.22
C ALA A 387 5.58 -47.12 -14.07
N PHE A 388 6.17 -47.64 -15.14
CA PHE A 388 7.62 -47.89 -15.19
C PHE A 388 8.33 -46.55 -15.42
N PRO A 389 9.36 -46.20 -14.62
CA PRO A 389 10.17 -45.03 -14.90
C PRO A 389 11.05 -45.31 -16.12
N GLY A 390 10.77 -44.65 -17.25
CA GLY A 390 11.69 -44.64 -18.41
C GLY A 390 11.08 -44.79 -19.81
N LEU A 391 9.77 -44.70 -20.01
CA LEU A 391 9.18 -44.69 -21.36
C LEU A 391 9.05 -43.24 -21.88
N GLU A 392 10.00 -42.86 -22.73
CA GLU A 392 9.93 -41.69 -23.59
C GLU A 392 9.08 -42.02 -24.83
N PHE A 393 8.03 -41.23 -25.08
CA PHE A 393 7.24 -41.35 -26.32
C PHE A 393 7.92 -40.51 -27.40
N ASP A 394 8.24 -41.15 -28.53
CA ASP A 394 8.89 -40.52 -29.68
C ASP A 394 7.92 -39.50 -30.30
N ASN A 395 8.22 -38.21 -30.13
CA ASN A 395 7.27 -37.09 -30.30
C ASN A 395 6.80 -36.78 -31.74
N GLU A 396 7.11 -37.61 -32.75
CA GLU A 396 6.82 -37.22 -34.14
C GLU A 396 6.28 -38.34 -35.06
N ARG A 397 5.89 -39.51 -34.54
CA ARG A 397 5.25 -40.53 -35.39
C ARG A 397 4.06 -41.24 -34.73
N SER A 398 2.89 -41.05 -35.34
CA SER A 398 1.76 -42.00 -35.46
C SER A 398 0.55 -41.80 -34.54
N PHE A 399 -0.41 -41.00 -34.99
CA PHE A 399 -1.84 -41.30 -34.84
C PHE A 399 -2.47 -41.29 -36.24
N GLY A 400 -2.74 -42.46 -36.80
CA GLY A 400 -3.41 -42.62 -38.10
C GLY A 400 -4.87 -43.04 -37.89
N TRP A 401 -5.80 -42.34 -38.55
CA TRP A 401 -7.22 -42.67 -38.58
C TRP A 401 -7.60 -43.10 -40.00
N GLU A 402 -8.24 -44.27 -40.15
CA GLU A 402 -8.87 -44.69 -41.41
C GLU A 402 -10.40 -44.68 -41.25
N HIS A 403 -11.08 -43.94 -42.13
CA HIS A 403 -12.54 -43.93 -42.25
C HIS A 403 -13.02 -45.00 -43.25
N PRO A 404 -14.11 -45.74 -42.97
CA PRO A 404 -14.97 -46.29 -44.01
C PRO A 404 -15.98 -45.22 -44.46
N VAL A 405 -15.87 -44.87 -45.74
CA VAL A 405 -16.64 -43.97 -46.60
C VAL A 405 -18.16 -43.81 -46.27
N GLU A 406 -18.63 -42.58 -46.01
CA GLU A 406 -19.55 -41.78 -46.86
C GLU A 406 -20.03 -40.50 -46.14
N SER A 407 -20.12 -39.41 -46.91
CA SER A 407 -20.62 -38.05 -46.61
C SER A 407 -19.61 -37.02 -46.04
N SER A 408 -19.09 -36.25 -47.01
CA SER A 408 -18.25 -35.06 -46.94
C SER A 408 -18.94 -33.83 -46.35
N LEU A 409 -18.23 -33.09 -45.49
CA LEU A 409 -18.34 -31.63 -45.40
C LEU A 409 -16.93 -31.03 -45.23
N LEU A 410 -16.49 -30.28 -46.23
CA LEU A 410 -15.36 -29.36 -46.14
C LEU A 410 -15.72 -28.24 -45.15
N VAL A 411 -14.82 -27.94 -44.20
CA VAL A 411 -14.73 -26.62 -43.56
C VAL A 411 -13.38 -26.03 -43.94
N THR A 412 -13.44 -24.90 -44.61
CA THR A 412 -12.34 -24.09 -45.14
C THR A 412 -11.88 -23.03 -44.10
N GLU A 413 -10.57 -22.80 -44.03
CA GLU A 413 -9.82 -21.74 -43.30
C GLU A 413 -9.48 -21.99 -41.81
N PRO A 414 -8.27 -21.56 -41.35
CA PRO A 414 -7.42 -22.36 -40.46
C PRO A 414 -7.75 -22.12 -39.00
N TRP A 415 -8.57 -23.01 -38.43
CA TRP A 415 -8.55 -23.34 -37.01
C TRP A 415 -7.37 -24.28 -36.78
N ASN A 416 -6.15 -23.73 -36.85
CA ASN A 416 -4.95 -24.50 -36.59
C ASN A 416 -4.75 -24.63 -35.08
N ASP A 417 -5.08 -25.85 -34.64
CA ASP A 417 -4.25 -26.68 -33.79
C ASP A 417 -4.28 -26.37 -32.30
N LEU A 418 -5.35 -26.90 -31.69
CA LEU A 418 -5.30 -27.84 -30.56
C LEU A 418 -4.06 -28.76 -30.66
N ASN A 419 -2.87 -28.20 -30.48
CA ASN A 419 -1.67 -28.97 -30.26
C ASN A 419 -1.71 -29.50 -28.84
N MET A 420 -2.12 -30.76 -28.77
CA MET A 420 -1.73 -31.71 -27.75
C MET A 420 -0.30 -31.44 -27.26
N ALA A 421 -0.18 -31.04 -26.01
CA ALA A 421 1.07 -31.13 -25.25
C ALA A 421 0.75 -31.37 -23.77
N SER A 422 0.09 -32.50 -23.47
CA SER A 422 0.25 -33.12 -22.15
C SER A 422 1.50 -34.00 -22.19
N GLN A 423 2.67 -33.38 -22.16
CA GLN A 423 3.84 -34.11 -21.70
C GLN A 423 3.67 -34.31 -20.20
N GLN A 424 3.52 -35.58 -19.83
CA GLN A 424 3.29 -36.15 -18.49
C GLN A 424 1.81 -36.23 -18.05
N HIS A 425 1.21 -37.38 -18.39
CA HIS A 425 -0.09 -37.95 -17.97
C HIS A 425 -1.35 -37.45 -18.72
N GLU A 426 -2.10 -38.42 -19.23
CA GLU A 426 -2.86 -38.40 -20.49
C GLU A 426 -4.36 -38.07 -20.34
N LEU A 427 -4.78 -36.93 -20.88
CA LEU A 427 -6.19 -36.60 -21.13
C LEU A 427 -6.32 -36.12 -22.57
N TYR A 428 -6.99 -36.92 -23.41
CA TYR A 428 -7.17 -36.63 -24.82
C TYR A 428 -8.66 -36.32 -25.07
N GLY A 429 -9.00 -35.05 -25.24
CA GLY A 429 -10.32 -34.63 -25.72
C GLY A 429 -10.33 -34.70 -27.26
N VAL A 430 -11.30 -35.40 -27.85
CA VAL A 430 -11.44 -35.47 -29.30
C VAL A 430 -12.87 -35.13 -29.70
N GLU A 431 -13.02 -34.09 -30.51
CA GLU A 431 -14.29 -33.72 -31.14
C GLU A 431 -14.52 -34.63 -32.35
N MET A 432 -15.66 -35.34 -32.42
CA MET A 432 -15.91 -36.29 -33.53
C MET A 432 -17.35 -36.26 -34.06
N PRO A 433 -17.55 -36.30 -35.39
CA PRO A 433 -18.88 -36.28 -35.99
C PRO A 433 -19.57 -37.67 -35.97
N ARG A 434 -20.80 -37.70 -35.42
CA ARG A 434 -21.95 -38.60 -35.72
C ARG A 434 -21.72 -40.10 -36.01
N GLY A 435 -20.69 -40.74 -35.45
CA GLY A 435 -20.51 -42.22 -35.49
C GLY A 435 -21.20 -42.93 -34.31
N ASN A 436 -21.67 -44.18 -34.53
CA ASN A 436 -22.24 -45.07 -33.50
C ASN A 436 -21.24 -46.16 -33.03
N ALA A 437 -20.04 -46.20 -33.63
CA ALA A 437 -18.96 -47.11 -33.29
C ALA A 437 -17.65 -46.33 -33.19
N PHE A 438 -16.93 -46.54 -32.10
CA PHE A 438 -15.74 -45.81 -31.70
C PHE A 438 -14.57 -46.79 -31.61
N GLN A 439 -13.47 -46.49 -32.30
CA GLN A 439 -12.24 -47.28 -32.23
C GLN A 439 -11.09 -46.38 -31.84
N LEU A 440 -10.39 -46.74 -30.77
CA LEU A 440 -9.22 -46.04 -30.26
C LEU A 440 -7.99 -46.95 -30.41
N ALA A 441 -6.88 -46.44 -30.92
CA ALA A 441 -5.62 -47.17 -30.96
C ALA A 441 -4.63 -46.56 -29.95
N VAL A 442 -4.05 -47.38 -29.09
CA VAL A 442 -2.97 -47.00 -28.14
C VAL A 442 -1.68 -47.66 -28.61
N PRO A 443 -0.61 -46.90 -28.88
CA PRO A 443 0.55 -47.36 -29.65
C PRO A 443 1.55 -48.26 -28.90
N GLN A 444 1.43 -48.45 -27.58
CA GLN A 444 2.40 -49.22 -26.78
C GLN A 444 1.78 -50.40 -26.03
N ALA A 445 2.51 -51.51 -25.92
CA ALA A 445 2.14 -52.68 -25.13
C ALA A 445 2.09 -52.32 -23.63
N GLY A 446 1.00 -52.69 -22.94
CA GLY A 446 0.79 -52.28 -21.55
C GLY A 446 -0.63 -52.51 -21.01
N SER A 447 -0.79 -52.39 -19.68
CA SER A 447 -2.10 -52.37 -19.02
C SER A 447 -2.53 -50.92 -18.80
N PHE A 448 -3.69 -50.54 -19.33
CA PHE A 448 -4.25 -49.19 -19.23
C PHE A 448 -5.62 -49.21 -18.56
N HIS A 449 -5.86 -48.28 -17.64
CA HIS A 449 -7.20 -47.91 -17.23
C HIS A 449 -7.76 -46.94 -18.26
N VAL A 450 -8.89 -47.33 -18.86
CA VAL A 450 -9.62 -46.54 -19.85
C VAL A 450 -10.91 -46.06 -19.19
N ALA A 451 -11.16 -44.75 -19.22
CA ALA A 451 -12.44 -44.17 -18.81
C ALA A 451 -13.00 -43.31 -19.94
N ALA A 452 -14.27 -43.48 -20.27
CA ALA A 452 -14.94 -42.73 -21.34
C ALA A 452 -16.29 -42.18 -20.86
N VAL A 453 -16.61 -40.95 -21.26
CA VAL A 453 -17.95 -40.37 -21.15
C VAL A 453 -18.62 -40.45 -22.51
N LEU A 454 -19.67 -41.25 -22.59
CA LEU A 454 -20.46 -41.38 -23.81
C LEU A 454 -21.78 -40.62 -23.66
N GLY A 455 -22.14 -39.87 -24.69
CA GLY A 455 -23.39 -39.13 -24.75
C GLY A 455 -23.64 -38.60 -26.16
N PHE A 456 -24.88 -38.22 -26.46
CA PHE A 456 -25.20 -37.54 -27.70
C PHE A 456 -26.34 -36.54 -27.49
N PRO A 457 -26.32 -35.41 -28.22
CA PRO A 457 -27.38 -34.41 -28.15
C PRO A 457 -28.68 -34.96 -28.74
N CYS A 458 -29.81 -34.55 -28.18
CA CYS A 458 -31.11 -34.86 -28.75
C CYS A 458 -31.31 -34.13 -30.09
N GLY A 459 -31.82 -34.84 -31.09
CA GLY A 459 -32.46 -34.20 -32.24
C GLY A 459 -33.81 -33.58 -31.85
N ALA A 460 -34.61 -33.16 -32.84
CA ALA A 460 -35.94 -32.58 -32.62
C ALA A 460 -36.98 -33.50 -31.93
N LYS A 461 -36.61 -34.75 -31.60
CA LYS A 461 -37.43 -35.70 -30.83
C LYS A 461 -36.70 -36.05 -29.52
N GLN A 462 -37.38 -35.90 -28.39
CA GLN A 462 -36.83 -36.04 -27.03
C GLN A 462 -36.61 -37.50 -26.55
N ASP A 463 -36.86 -38.50 -27.38
CA ASP A 463 -36.79 -39.93 -27.01
C ASP A 463 -35.98 -40.76 -28.02
N GLU A 464 -34.86 -40.21 -28.51
CA GLU A 464 -33.95 -40.93 -29.40
C GLU A 464 -32.99 -41.83 -28.59
N THR A 465 -32.86 -43.09 -28.99
CA THR A 465 -31.84 -44.03 -28.48
C THR A 465 -30.87 -44.40 -29.57
N ARG A 466 -29.56 -44.38 -29.25
CA ARG A 466 -28.51 -44.82 -30.16
C ARG A 466 -27.68 -45.93 -29.54
N VAL A 467 -27.26 -46.85 -30.40
CA VAL A 467 -26.30 -47.88 -30.02
C VAL A 467 -24.91 -47.27 -30.06
N MET A 468 -24.16 -47.43 -28.99
CA MET A 468 -22.77 -47.01 -28.89
C MET A 468 -21.88 -48.22 -28.64
N ASN A 469 -20.83 -48.34 -29.44
CA ASN A 469 -19.81 -49.37 -29.32
C ASN A 469 -18.44 -48.70 -29.13
N LEU A 470 -17.65 -49.13 -28.16
CA LEU A 470 -16.30 -48.64 -27.93
C LEU A 470 -15.31 -49.80 -28.00
N GLN A 471 -14.30 -49.65 -28.85
CA GLN A 471 -13.19 -50.57 -28.99
C GLN A 471 -11.87 -49.84 -28.71
N VAL A 472 -10.95 -50.51 -28.02
CA VAL A 472 -9.59 -50.03 -27.80
C VAL A 472 -8.62 -51.09 -28.31
N ASN A 473 -7.76 -50.74 -29.26
CA ASN A 473 -6.84 -51.67 -29.95
C ASN A 473 -7.55 -52.92 -30.50
N GLY A 474 -8.76 -52.74 -31.02
CA GLY A 474 -9.59 -53.83 -31.56
C GLY A 474 -10.27 -54.71 -30.51
N ALA A 475 -10.02 -54.49 -29.21
CA ALA A 475 -10.74 -55.17 -28.12
C ALA A 475 -12.02 -54.39 -27.77
N GLU A 476 -13.16 -55.09 -27.71
CA GLU A 476 -14.45 -54.51 -27.34
C GLU A 476 -14.49 -54.16 -25.85
N LEU A 477 -14.60 -52.86 -25.57
CA LEU A 477 -14.72 -52.30 -24.24
C LEU A 477 -16.20 -52.06 -23.88
N ILE A 478 -16.99 -51.66 -24.88
CA ILE A 478 -18.44 -51.53 -24.80
C ILE A 478 -19.02 -52.08 -26.09
N ASN A 479 -19.97 -53.00 -25.96
CA ASN A 479 -20.73 -53.51 -27.08
C ASN A 479 -22.23 -53.30 -26.81
N ASN A 480 -22.91 -52.67 -27.75
CA ASN A 480 -24.34 -52.46 -27.82
C ASN A 480 -24.96 -51.62 -26.67
N LEU A 481 -24.27 -50.56 -26.22
CA LEU A 481 -24.83 -49.65 -25.21
C LEU A 481 -25.97 -48.84 -25.81
N GLN A 482 -27.18 -49.01 -25.29
CA GLN A 482 -28.37 -48.24 -25.67
C GLN A 482 -28.35 -46.87 -24.94
N ALA A 483 -27.61 -45.92 -25.49
CA ALA A 483 -27.56 -44.56 -24.96
C ALA A 483 -28.85 -43.82 -25.30
N ARG A 484 -29.42 -43.09 -24.33
CA ARG A 484 -30.54 -42.17 -24.54
C ARG A 484 -30.02 -40.76 -24.78
N CYS A 485 -30.68 -40.02 -25.65
CA CYS A 485 -30.31 -38.64 -25.93
C CYS A 485 -30.38 -37.78 -24.65
N GLY A 486 -29.45 -36.83 -24.51
CA GLY A 486 -29.38 -35.96 -23.32
C GLY A 486 -28.94 -36.65 -22.03
N ARG A 487 -28.52 -37.93 -22.09
CA ARG A 487 -27.93 -38.65 -20.94
C ARG A 487 -26.46 -38.96 -21.20
N THR A 488 -25.68 -38.81 -20.13
CA THR A 488 -24.26 -39.17 -20.09
C THR A 488 -24.06 -40.53 -19.42
N TYR A 489 -23.19 -41.34 -20.00
CA TYR A 489 -22.82 -42.65 -19.51
C TYR A 489 -21.32 -42.66 -19.25
N ILE A 490 -20.93 -42.99 -18.02
CA ILE A 490 -19.51 -43.14 -17.67
C ILE A 490 -19.19 -44.63 -17.71
N VAL A 491 -18.18 -45.00 -18.47
CA VAL A 491 -17.68 -46.38 -18.51
C VAL A 491 -16.20 -46.37 -18.22
N SER A 492 -15.77 -47.33 -17.40
CA SER A 492 -14.36 -47.56 -17.11
C SER A 492 -14.02 -49.04 -17.22
N SER A 493 -12.84 -49.36 -17.73
CA SER A 493 -12.32 -50.72 -17.81
C SER A 493 -10.79 -50.72 -17.78
N VAL A 494 -10.20 -51.91 -17.61
CA VAL A 494 -8.76 -52.13 -17.77
C VAL A 494 -8.53 -52.84 -19.10
N SER A 495 -7.88 -52.17 -20.04
CA SER A 495 -7.46 -52.75 -21.31
C SER A 495 -6.01 -53.23 -21.22
N ARG A 496 -5.69 -54.37 -21.82
CA ARG A 496 -4.32 -54.89 -21.92
C ARG A 496 -3.95 -55.07 -23.38
N LEU A 497 -2.89 -54.40 -23.80
CA LEU A 497 -2.24 -54.68 -25.06
C LEU A 497 -1.08 -55.64 -24.81
N LEU A 498 -1.18 -56.85 -25.36
CA LEU A 498 -0.09 -57.83 -25.35
C LEU A 498 0.87 -57.50 -26.50
N ASP A 499 2.17 -57.53 -26.22
CA ASP A 499 3.19 -57.32 -27.24
C ASP A 499 3.15 -58.49 -28.23
N HIS A 500 2.87 -58.23 -29.50
CA HIS A 500 2.94 -59.27 -30.55
C HIS A 500 4.40 -59.44 -30.99
N SER A 501 5.25 -59.81 -30.05
CA SER A 501 6.60 -60.32 -30.29
C SER A 501 6.92 -61.46 -29.31
N SER A 502 6.12 -62.54 -29.40
CA SER A 502 6.45 -63.87 -28.89
C SER A 502 5.57 -64.92 -29.52
#